data_AF-A0A7S3DG53-F1
#
_entry.id   AF-A0A7S3DG53-F1
#
_cell.length_a   1.000
_cell.length_b   1.000
_cell.length_c   1.000
_cell.angle_alpha   90.00
_cell.angle_beta   90.00
_cell.angle_gamma   90.00
#
_symmetry.space_group_name_H-M   'P 1'
#
loop_
_entity.id
_entity.type
_entity.pdbx_description
1 polymer ?
#
loop_
_entity_poly.entity_id
_entity_poly.type
_entity_poly.pdbx_seq_one_letter_code
_entity_poly.pdbx_strand_id
1 'polypeptide(L)'
;MTTAARPTWTPAKGQENTGYYKEFVPSKQYSSKDLPGHLELKVRQEGQSSEEELRLRDLKAELLEKENKHFDSRRKEDSRLLLTAGSKRAAPEIKPEELPKANREDRDEEFENDSDEDDSDEENEANELMKELQKIRQEREMEKEKQRMKEEAEKEAQTQNEVMSSNPLLNLGGEDKGFKMEKKWYDDVVFRNQAKGAPEKATKRFINDTIRSDFHRKFLDRYIK
;
A
#
# COMPACT_ATOMS: atom_id res chain seq x y z
N MET A 1 6.64 -66.04 13.27
CA MET A 1 7.23 -64.70 12.99
C MET A 1 8.33 -64.45 14.01
N THR A 2 9.51 -63.98 13.61
CA THR A 2 10.64 -63.75 14.53
C THR A 2 10.52 -62.38 15.20
N THR A 3 10.87 -62.30 16.48
CA THR A 3 10.74 -61.10 17.33
C THR A 3 11.99 -60.20 17.32
N ALA A 4 12.90 -60.41 16.37
CA ALA A 4 14.20 -59.74 16.33
C ALA A 4 14.11 -58.26 15.90
N ALA A 5 13.21 -57.91 14.98
CA ALA A 5 12.94 -56.54 14.61
C ALA A 5 12.03 -55.89 15.66
N ARG A 6 12.59 -55.06 16.53
CA ARG A 6 11.87 -54.36 17.60
C ARG A 6 12.18 -52.86 17.60
N PRO A 7 11.21 -51.98 17.93
CA PRO A 7 11.46 -50.56 18.08
C PRO A 7 12.34 -50.28 19.31
N THR A 8 13.04 -49.15 19.29
CA THR A 8 13.82 -48.65 20.43
C THR A 8 12.91 -47.81 21.34
N TRP A 9 12.47 -48.38 22.45
CA TRP A 9 11.64 -47.66 23.43
C TRP A 9 12.45 -46.76 24.35
N THR A 10 13.66 -47.18 24.69
CA THR A 10 14.60 -46.42 25.53
C THR A 10 15.89 -46.17 24.74
N PRO A 11 16.36 -44.92 24.63
CA PRO A 11 17.63 -44.63 23.98
C PRO A 11 18.80 -45.15 24.84
N ALA A 12 19.96 -45.35 24.21
CA ALA A 12 21.19 -45.65 24.93
C ALA A 12 21.58 -44.46 25.82
N LYS A 13 21.85 -44.71 27.11
CA LYS A 13 22.35 -43.69 28.04
C LYS A 13 23.87 -43.65 27.95
N GLY A 14 24.44 -42.50 27.61
CA GLY A 14 25.90 -42.38 27.51
C GLY A 14 26.54 -42.07 28.85
N GLN A 15 26.93 -43.09 29.64
CA GLN A 15 27.84 -42.96 30.82
C GLN A 15 28.49 -44.30 31.27
N GLU A 16 28.92 -45.17 30.37
CA GLU A 16 29.69 -46.38 30.78
C GLU A 16 31.02 -46.58 30.02
N ASN A 17 31.06 -46.34 28.70
CA ASN A 17 32.27 -46.67 27.90
C ASN A 17 33.01 -45.47 27.30
N THR A 18 32.54 -44.23 27.50
CA THR A 18 33.14 -43.05 26.87
C THR A 18 33.60 -42.05 27.93
N GLY A 19 34.83 -42.27 28.39
CA GLY A 19 35.82 -41.20 28.59
C GLY A 19 35.71 -40.28 29.79
N TYR A 20 34.66 -40.34 30.62
CA TYR A 20 34.54 -39.37 31.72
C TYR A 20 34.19 -39.93 33.11
N TYR A 21 33.74 -41.19 33.26
CA TYR A 21 33.29 -41.63 34.59
C TYR A 21 33.47 -43.11 34.99
N LYS A 22 34.32 -43.95 34.36
CA LYS A 22 34.72 -45.24 34.98
C LYS A 22 35.84 -46.00 34.25
N GLU A 23 36.80 -46.49 35.04
CA GLU A 23 37.48 -47.81 35.01
C GLU A 23 38.06 -48.42 33.70
N PHE A 24 37.96 -47.78 32.54
CA PHE A 24 38.60 -48.28 31.31
C PHE A 24 39.95 -47.60 31.05
N VAL A 25 40.96 -48.42 30.72
CA VAL A 25 42.28 -47.95 30.27
C VAL A 25 42.09 -47.11 29.00
N PRO A 26 42.60 -45.88 28.92
CA PRO A 26 42.44 -45.04 27.74
C PRO A 26 43.05 -45.75 26.51
N SER A 27 42.23 -45.88 25.46
CA SER A 27 42.69 -46.46 24.18
C SER A 27 43.67 -45.49 23.49
N LYS A 28 44.65 -46.05 22.78
CA LYS A 28 45.56 -45.29 21.90
C LYS A 28 44.99 -45.06 20.50
N GLN A 29 43.79 -45.55 20.23
CA GLN A 29 43.10 -45.37 18.95
C GLN A 29 42.50 -43.97 18.89
N TYR A 30 42.80 -43.24 17.82
CA TYR A 30 42.21 -41.94 17.52
C TYR A 30 41.62 -41.95 16.11
N SER A 31 40.55 -41.19 15.90
CA SER A 31 39.96 -40.99 14.58
C SER A 31 40.70 -39.88 13.82
N SER A 32 40.58 -39.84 12.49
CA SER A 32 41.06 -38.70 11.71
C SER A 32 40.41 -37.38 12.13
N LYS A 33 39.21 -37.44 12.73
CA LYS A 33 38.48 -36.27 13.27
C LYS A 33 39.02 -35.78 14.62
N ASP A 34 39.78 -36.61 15.34
CA ASP A 34 40.38 -36.26 16.64
C ASP A 34 41.77 -35.63 16.48
N LEU A 35 42.26 -35.55 15.24
CA LEU A 35 43.50 -34.85 14.94
C LEU A 35 43.34 -33.35 15.26
N PRO A 36 44.43 -32.68 15.71
CA PRO A 36 44.41 -31.24 16.01
C PRO A 36 43.82 -30.41 14.86
N GLY A 37 42.68 -29.76 15.11
CA GLY A 37 42.00 -28.89 14.16
C GLY A 37 41.34 -27.73 14.89
N HIS A 38 41.41 -26.52 14.30
CA HIS A 38 40.90 -25.29 14.90
C HIS A 38 41.38 -25.07 16.35
N LEU A 39 42.70 -25.07 16.55
CA LEU A 39 43.35 -24.89 17.85
C LEU A 39 43.17 -23.49 18.44
N GLU A 40 42.79 -22.51 17.62
CA GLU A 40 42.60 -21.12 18.01
C GLU A 40 41.11 -20.75 17.99
N LEU A 41 40.60 -20.31 19.14
CA LEU A 41 39.24 -19.81 19.24
C LEU A 41 39.18 -18.37 18.75
N LYS A 42 38.25 -18.09 17.83
CA LYS A 42 37.97 -16.72 17.39
C LYS A 42 37.18 -15.98 18.46
N VAL A 43 37.74 -14.88 18.95
CA VAL A 43 37.06 -13.94 19.85
C VAL A 43 36.50 -12.77 19.06
N ARG A 44 35.36 -12.24 19.50
CA ARG A 44 34.74 -11.05 18.89
C ARG A 44 35.67 -9.85 19.10
N GLN A 45 36.00 -9.15 18.02
CA GLN A 45 36.76 -7.90 18.08
C GLN A 45 35.80 -6.71 18.28
N GLU A 46 36.36 -5.55 18.64
CA GLU A 46 35.64 -4.28 18.58
C GLU A 46 35.04 -4.08 17.17
N GLY A 47 33.80 -3.62 17.10
CA GLY A 47 32.99 -3.51 15.89
C GLY A 47 32.22 -4.79 15.50
N GLN A 48 32.48 -5.94 16.13
CA GLN A 48 31.77 -7.22 15.87
C GLN A 48 30.70 -7.54 16.91
N SER A 49 30.17 -6.49 17.57
CA SER A 49 29.28 -6.61 18.73
C SER A 49 29.99 -7.31 19.88
N SER A 50 31.09 -6.71 20.34
CA SER A 50 31.74 -7.12 21.58
C SER A 50 30.77 -6.97 22.76
N GLU A 51 30.95 -7.74 23.82
CA GLU A 51 30.08 -7.68 24.99
C GLU A 51 30.06 -6.27 25.62
N GLU A 52 31.20 -5.59 25.62
CA GLU A 52 31.34 -4.23 26.14
C GLU A 52 30.52 -3.23 25.31
N GLU A 53 30.54 -3.35 23.97
CA GLU A 53 29.75 -2.51 23.06
C GLU A 53 28.25 -2.75 23.26
N LEU A 54 27.85 -4.01 23.42
CA LEU A 54 26.44 -4.38 23.63
C LEU A 54 25.91 -3.85 24.97
N ARG A 55 26.75 -3.82 26.01
CA ARG A 55 26.38 -3.25 27.32
C ARG A 55 26.17 -1.73 27.27
N LEU A 56 26.92 -1.03 26.42
CA LEU A 56 26.83 0.43 26.27
C LEU A 56 25.68 0.87 25.36
N ARG A 57 25.19 -0.02 24.48
CA ARG A 57 24.23 0.30 23.42
C ARG A 57 22.78 0.17 23.89
N ASP A 58 21.94 1.15 23.55
CA ASP A 58 20.49 1.03 23.74
C ASP A 58 19.87 0.23 22.59
N LEU A 59 19.77 -1.09 22.78
CA LEU A 59 19.24 -2.01 21.78
C LEU A 59 17.77 -1.74 21.43
N LYS A 60 16.99 -1.17 22.35
CA LYS A 60 15.56 -0.93 22.15
C LYS A 60 15.36 0.25 21.19
N ALA A 61 16.03 1.36 21.42
CA ALA A 61 15.90 2.56 20.59
C ALA A 61 16.26 2.27 19.12
N GLU A 62 17.32 1.50 18.90
CA GLU A 62 17.80 1.16 17.56
C GLU A 62 16.94 0.14 16.84
N LEU A 63 16.36 -0.82 17.58
CA LEU A 63 15.39 -1.74 17.04
C LEU A 63 14.21 -0.95 16.49
N LEU A 64 13.66 -0.01 17.27
CA LEU A 64 12.55 0.84 16.85
C LEU A 64 12.90 1.70 15.63
N GLU A 65 14.12 2.28 15.59
CA GLU A 65 14.57 3.05 14.43
C GLU A 65 14.67 2.19 13.16
N LYS A 66 15.22 0.98 13.27
CA LYS A 66 15.33 0.04 12.15
C LYS A 66 13.97 -0.47 11.68
N GLU A 67 13.06 -0.74 12.61
CA GLU A 67 11.67 -1.11 12.29
C GLU A 67 10.98 0.01 11.53
N ASN A 68 11.05 1.25 12.02
CA ASN A 68 10.46 2.41 11.34
C ASN A 68 11.02 2.57 9.92
N LYS A 69 12.34 2.47 9.73
CA LYS A 69 12.97 2.53 8.40
C LYS A 69 12.50 1.39 7.48
N HIS A 70 12.34 0.18 7.99
CA HIS A 70 11.84 -0.97 7.22
C HIS A 70 10.35 -0.81 6.87
N PHE A 71 9.51 -0.32 7.78
CA PHE A 71 8.10 -0.06 7.49
C PHE A 71 7.93 1.08 6.49
N ASP A 72 8.76 2.13 6.58
CA ASP A 72 8.77 3.23 5.61
C ASP A 72 9.20 2.77 4.21
N SER A 73 10.21 1.89 4.11
CA SER A 73 10.63 1.34 2.81
C SER A 73 9.56 0.43 2.22
N ARG A 74 8.96 -0.47 3.02
CA ARG A 74 7.81 -1.29 2.63
C ARG A 74 6.65 -0.45 2.12
N ARG A 75 6.27 0.60 2.86
CA ARG A 75 5.16 1.49 2.47
C ARG A 75 5.45 2.24 1.16
N LYS A 76 6.70 2.65 0.93
CA LYS A 76 7.13 3.25 -0.35
C LYS A 76 7.12 2.25 -1.50
N GLU A 77 7.49 1.00 -1.26
CA GLU A 77 7.39 -0.06 -2.27
C GLU A 77 5.93 -0.36 -2.62
N ASP A 78 5.07 -0.50 -1.61
CA ASP A 78 3.65 -0.76 -1.79
C ASP A 78 2.95 0.41 -2.49
N SER A 79 3.26 1.66 -2.13
CA SER A 79 2.73 2.83 -2.82
C SER A 79 3.21 2.89 -4.27
N ARG A 80 4.50 2.60 -4.53
CA ARG A 80 5.04 2.52 -5.89
C ARG A 80 4.37 1.43 -6.71
N LEU A 81 4.09 0.26 -6.13
CA LEU A 81 3.34 -0.82 -6.77
C LEU A 81 1.89 -0.42 -7.06
N LEU A 82 1.24 0.34 -6.18
CA LEU A 82 -0.10 0.88 -6.40
C LEU A 82 -0.14 1.88 -7.58
N LEU A 83 0.86 2.77 -7.66
CA LEU A 83 0.99 3.75 -8.74
C LEU A 83 1.32 3.11 -10.09
N THR A 84 2.16 2.07 -10.13
CA THR A 84 2.52 1.36 -11.37
C THR A 84 1.44 0.39 -11.86
N ALA A 85 0.57 -0.11 -10.97
CA ALA A 85 -0.47 -1.05 -11.34
C ALA A 85 -1.74 -0.42 -11.95
N GLY A 86 -1.83 0.92 -12.08
CA GLY A 86 -2.93 1.61 -12.77
C GLY A 86 -4.34 1.17 -12.32
N SER A 87 -4.47 0.68 -11.09
CA SER A 87 -5.65 -0.04 -10.64
C SER A 87 -6.45 0.82 -9.69
N LYS A 88 -7.53 1.43 -10.21
CA LYS A 88 -8.68 1.81 -9.38
C LYS A 88 -9.30 0.52 -8.84
N ARG A 89 -8.69 -0.06 -7.80
CA ARG A 89 -9.33 -1.06 -6.96
C ARG A 89 -9.46 -0.41 -5.60
N ALA A 90 -10.72 -0.18 -5.20
CA ALA A 90 -11.08 0.19 -3.84
C ALA A 90 -10.28 -0.68 -2.87
N ALA A 91 -9.55 -0.02 -1.97
CA ALA A 91 -8.81 -0.70 -0.92
C ALA A 91 -9.79 -1.58 -0.13
N PRO A 92 -9.47 -2.85 0.15
CA PRO A 92 -10.24 -3.61 1.12
C PRO A 92 -10.08 -2.91 2.47
N GLU A 93 -11.20 -2.47 3.02
CA GLU A 93 -11.34 -1.91 4.36
C GLU A 93 -10.85 -2.95 5.38
N ILE A 94 -9.61 -2.77 5.86
CA ILE A 94 -9.08 -3.55 6.98
C ILE A 94 -9.75 -2.97 8.21
N LYS A 95 -10.81 -3.64 8.69
CA LYS A 95 -11.40 -3.36 10.01
C LYS A 95 -10.28 -3.50 11.06
N PRO A 96 -9.92 -2.43 11.79
CA PRO A 96 -9.01 -2.57 12.91
C PRO A 96 -9.76 -3.32 14.03
N GLU A 97 -9.24 -4.48 14.42
CA GLU A 97 -9.61 -5.12 15.69
C GLU A 97 -9.44 -4.11 16.83
N GLU A 98 -10.50 -3.98 17.62
CA GLU A 98 -10.66 -3.00 18.70
C GLU A 98 -9.61 -3.21 19.80
N LEU A 99 -8.72 -2.24 19.95
CA LEU A 99 -8.03 -1.96 21.21
C LEU A 99 -8.72 -0.76 21.86
N PRO A 100 -9.10 -0.81 23.15
CA PRO A 100 -9.87 0.26 23.79
C PRO A 100 -8.99 1.50 24.00
N LYS A 101 -9.18 2.51 23.15
CA LYS A 101 -8.62 3.85 23.33
C LYS A 101 -9.59 4.69 24.15
N ALA A 102 -9.20 4.96 25.39
CA ALA A 102 -9.65 6.14 26.11
C ALA A 102 -9.29 7.38 25.28
N ASN A 103 -10.29 8.11 24.80
CA ASN A 103 -10.11 9.40 24.16
C ASN A 103 -10.62 10.48 25.11
N ARG A 104 -9.67 11.23 25.69
CA ARG A 104 -9.87 12.61 26.13
C ARG A 104 -9.89 13.46 24.88
N GLU A 105 -10.88 14.34 24.77
CA GLU A 105 -10.81 15.70 24.21
C GLU A 105 -12.23 16.16 23.88
N ASP A 106 -12.92 16.62 24.92
CA ASP A 106 -14.05 17.55 24.82
C ASP A 106 -13.47 18.96 24.84
N ARG A 107 -13.47 19.64 23.68
CA ARG A 107 -13.55 21.10 23.61
C ARG A 107 -13.76 21.51 22.16
N ASP A 108 -14.97 21.96 21.85
CA ASP A 108 -15.25 23.03 20.88
C ASP A 108 -16.71 23.46 21.12
N GLU A 109 -16.87 24.58 21.82
CA GLU A 109 -18.14 25.22 22.12
C GLU A 109 -18.57 26.06 20.91
N GLU A 110 -19.71 25.70 20.33
CA GLU A 110 -20.44 26.42 19.29
C GLU A 110 -21.16 27.60 19.96
N PHE A 111 -20.74 28.84 19.70
CA PHE A 111 -21.44 30.04 20.17
C PHE A 111 -22.25 30.63 19.02
N GLU A 112 -23.57 30.51 19.15
CA GLU A 112 -24.54 31.06 18.23
C GLU A 112 -24.60 32.59 18.29
N ASN A 113 -24.83 33.11 17.10
CA ASN A 113 -25.09 34.49 16.71
C ASN A 113 -26.31 35.06 17.45
N ASP A 114 -26.11 36.14 18.21
CA ASP A 114 -27.19 37.02 18.62
C ASP A 114 -26.92 38.43 18.09
N SER A 115 -27.92 38.91 17.37
CA SER A 115 -27.96 40.17 16.65
C SER A 115 -28.75 41.12 17.52
N ASP A 116 -28.11 42.16 18.05
CA ASP A 116 -28.85 43.35 18.46
C ASP A 116 -28.09 44.63 18.10
N GLU A 117 -28.91 45.52 17.59
CA GLU A 117 -28.72 46.78 16.89
C GLU A 117 -28.52 47.90 17.93
N ASP A 118 -27.44 48.69 17.84
CA ASP A 118 -27.35 49.95 18.57
C ASP A 118 -26.74 51.04 17.69
N ASP A 119 -27.50 52.12 17.58
CA ASP A 119 -27.37 53.26 16.68
C ASP A 119 -26.83 54.43 17.50
N SER A 120 -25.66 54.96 17.13
CA SER A 120 -25.10 56.15 17.76
C SER A 120 -24.52 57.11 16.73
N ASP A 121 -25.26 58.20 16.53
CA ASP A 121 -24.92 59.40 15.76
C ASP A 121 -23.63 60.07 16.28
N GLU A 122 -22.70 60.41 15.38
CA GLU A 122 -22.03 61.72 15.29
C GLU A 122 -21.03 61.74 14.10
N GLU A 123 -21.34 62.51 13.05
CA GLU A 123 -20.45 63.48 12.36
C GLU A 123 -21.01 63.87 10.97
N ASN A 124 -21.40 65.14 10.87
CA ASN A 124 -22.10 65.71 9.72
C ASN A 124 -21.10 66.49 8.84
N GLU A 125 -20.28 65.78 8.04
CA GLU A 125 -19.60 66.32 6.83
C GLU A 125 -19.06 65.20 5.90
N ALA A 126 -18.85 63.97 6.41
CA ALA A 126 -18.41 62.80 5.63
C ALA A 126 -19.53 62.07 4.84
N ASN A 127 -20.79 62.29 5.21
CA ASN A 127 -21.94 61.55 4.70
C ASN A 127 -22.41 61.96 3.29
N GLU A 128 -22.07 63.16 2.81
CA GLU A 128 -22.43 63.60 1.45
C GLU A 128 -21.50 63.00 0.38
N LEU A 129 -20.20 62.88 0.66
CA LEU A 129 -19.21 62.32 -0.27
C LEU A 129 -19.37 60.79 -0.44
N MET A 130 -19.76 60.08 0.63
CA MET A 130 -20.03 58.63 0.58
C MET A 130 -21.28 58.29 -0.23
N LYS A 131 -22.31 59.15 -0.25
CA LYS A 131 -23.51 58.96 -1.07
C LYS A 131 -23.22 59.12 -2.57
N GLU A 132 -22.34 60.05 -2.95
CA GLU A 132 -21.93 60.23 -4.35
C GLU A 132 -21.06 59.05 -4.83
N LEU A 133 -20.11 58.59 -4.00
CA LEU A 133 -19.33 57.38 -4.27
C LEU A 133 -20.21 56.12 -4.34
N GLN A 134 -21.23 56.00 -3.49
CA GLN A 134 -22.16 54.88 -3.51
C GLN A 134 -23.03 54.88 -4.76
N LYS A 135 -23.44 56.05 -5.26
CA LYS A 135 -24.18 56.19 -6.52
C LYS A 135 -23.32 55.83 -7.74
N ILE A 136 -22.06 56.27 -7.77
CA ILE A 136 -21.09 55.89 -8.83
C ILE A 136 -20.77 54.39 -8.76
N ARG A 137 -20.69 53.82 -7.55
CA ARG A 137 -20.45 52.39 -7.34
C ARG A 137 -21.65 51.56 -7.80
N GLN A 138 -22.88 51.98 -7.50
CA GLN A 138 -24.11 51.32 -7.97
C GLN A 138 -24.27 51.43 -9.49
N GLU A 139 -23.97 52.58 -10.09
CA GLU A 139 -24.04 52.76 -11.54
C GLU A 139 -23.01 51.89 -12.28
N ARG A 140 -21.76 51.83 -11.78
CA ARG A 140 -20.72 50.94 -12.31
C ARG A 140 -21.03 49.46 -12.06
N GLU A 141 -21.66 49.14 -10.94
CA GLU A 141 -22.06 47.77 -10.62
C GLU A 141 -23.18 47.30 -11.57
N MET A 142 -24.17 48.14 -11.84
CA MET A 142 -25.22 47.83 -12.82
C MET A 142 -24.70 47.75 -14.26
N GLU A 143 -23.74 48.59 -14.65
CA GLU A 143 -23.13 48.50 -15.98
C GLU A 143 -22.25 47.25 -16.13
N LYS A 144 -21.49 46.90 -15.08
CA LYS A 144 -20.71 45.66 -15.03
C LYS A 144 -21.59 44.43 -15.02
N GLU A 145 -22.74 44.47 -14.36
CA GLU A 145 -23.70 43.38 -14.35
C GLU A 145 -24.36 43.19 -15.72
N LYS A 146 -24.74 44.29 -16.40
CA LYS A 146 -25.21 44.24 -17.80
C LYS A 146 -24.16 43.70 -18.77
N GLN A 147 -22.88 44.08 -18.61
CA GLN A 147 -21.79 43.56 -19.43
C GLN A 147 -21.54 42.07 -19.15
N ARG A 148 -21.55 41.65 -17.88
CA ARG A 148 -21.43 40.23 -17.51
C ARG A 148 -22.56 39.38 -18.08
N MET A 149 -23.81 39.85 -17.99
CA MET A 149 -24.96 39.16 -18.57
C MET A 149 -24.84 39.03 -20.10
N LYS A 150 -24.31 40.05 -20.77
CA LYS A 150 -24.09 40.01 -22.23
C LYS A 150 -22.96 39.06 -22.62
N GLU A 151 -21.84 39.07 -21.90
CA GLU A 151 -20.73 38.13 -22.12
C GLU A 151 -21.13 36.68 -21.83
N GLU A 152 -21.97 36.45 -20.83
CA GLU A 152 -22.49 35.12 -20.50
C GLU A 152 -23.41 34.60 -21.60
N ALA A 153 -24.30 35.44 -22.13
CA ALA A 153 -25.14 35.09 -23.28
C ALA A 153 -24.32 34.81 -24.55
N GLU A 154 -23.25 35.56 -24.82
CA GLU A 154 -22.34 35.32 -25.95
C GLU A 154 -21.53 34.02 -25.77
N LYS A 155 -21.10 33.72 -24.55
CA LYS A 155 -20.44 32.44 -24.21
C LYS A 155 -21.41 31.26 -24.34
N GLU A 156 -22.65 31.40 -23.91
CA GLU A 156 -23.69 30.38 -24.10
C GLU A 156 -24.00 30.14 -25.58
N ALA A 157 -24.04 31.18 -26.40
CA ALA A 157 -24.21 31.03 -27.85
C ALA A 157 -23.00 30.34 -28.51
N GLN A 158 -21.77 30.64 -28.06
CA GLN A 158 -20.57 29.96 -28.55
C GLN A 158 -20.52 28.49 -28.11
N THR A 159 -20.83 28.20 -26.85
CA THR A 159 -20.87 26.81 -26.37
C THR A 159 -21.97 26.02 -27.07
N GLN A 160 -23.14 26.60 -27.37
CA GLN A 160 -24.16 25.91 -28.15
C GLN A 160 -23.72 25.64 -29.60
N ASN A 161 -23.04 26.58 -30.26
CA ASN A 161 -22.49 26.36 -31.61
C ASN A 161 -21.36 25.33 -31.61
N GLU A 162 -20.51 25.32 -30.58
CA GLU A 162 -19.46 24.33 -30.41
C GLU A 162 -20.04 22.95 -30.09
N VAL A 163 -21.08 22.84 -29.26
CA VAL A 163 -21.79 21.58 -28.99
C VAL A 163 -22.51 21.06 -30.25
N MET A 164 -23.12 21.94 -31.04
CA MET A 164 -23.74 21.53 -32.31
C MET A 164 -22.72 21.08 -33.36
N SER A 165 -21.56 21.73 -33.46
CA SER A 165 -20.53 21.42 -34.46
C SER A 165 -19.54 20.32 -34.03
N SER A 166 -19.35 20.13 -32.72
CA SER A 166 -18.44 19.12 -32.15
C SER A 166 -19.05 17.73 -32.08
N ASN A 167 -20.32 17.55 -32.48
CA ASN A 167 -20.92 16.23 -32.60
C ASN A 167 -20.62 15.66 -34.00
N PRO A 168 -19.61 14.77 -34.14
CA PRO A 168 -19.24 14.21 -35.43
C PRO A 168 -20.34 13.34 -36.02
N LEU A 169 -21.38 12.94 -35.27
CA LEU A 169 -22.52 12.18 -35.78
C LEU A 169 -23.54 13.04 -36.53
N LEU A 170 -23.62 14.35 -36.25
CA LEU A 170 -24.57 15.26 -36.90
C LEU A 170 -24.04 15.84 -38.23
N ASN A 171 -22.71 15.85 -38.43
CA ASN A 171 -22.07 16.36 -39.65
C ASN A 171 -21.86 15.31 -40.76
N LEU A 172 -22.40 14.08 -40.63
CA LEU A 172 -22.43 13.08 -41.72
C LEU A 172 -23.63 13.27 -42.68
N GLY A 173 -24.04 14.51 -42.91
CA GLY A 173 -25.02 14.84 -43.94
C GLY A 173 -24.41 14.78 -45.34
N GLY A 174 -24.30 13.60 -45.92
CA GLY A 174 -24.04 13.44 -47.36
C GLY A 174 -23.08 12.32 -47.74
N GLU A 175 -23.52 11.06 -47.62
CA GLU A 175 -23.22 9.91 -48.49
C GLU A 175 -23.52 8.64 -47.67
N ASP A 176 -24.59 7.94 -48.03
CA ASP A 176 -24.92 6.58 -47.57
C ASP A 176 -23.90 5.55 -48.09
N LYS A 177 -22.63 5.70 -47.69
CA LYS A 177 -21.66 4.61 -47.75
C LYS A 177 -21.82 3.83 -46.46
N GLY A 178 -22.77 2.90 -46.46
CA GLY A 178 -22.96 1.95 -45.37
C GLY A 178 -21.60 1.41 -44.93
N PHE A 179 -21.22 1.71 -43.69
CA PHE A 179 -19.99 1.21 -43.07
C PHE A 179 -20.05 -0.32 -43.12
N LYS A 180 -19.37 -0.92 -44.11
CA LYS A 180 -19.07 -2.35 -44.11
C LYS A 180 -18.15 -2.59 -42.91
N MET A 181 -18.73 -2.95 -41.77
CA MET A 181 -17.97 -3.56 -40.69
C MET A 181 -17.39 -4.85 -41.25
N GLU A 182 -16.11 -4.82 -41.64
CA GLU A 182 -15.40 -6.03 -42.02
C GLU A 182 -15.44 -6.98 -40.83
N LYS A 183 -16.09 -8.15 -41.03
CA LYS A 183 -16.13 -9.23 -40.05
C LYS A 183 -14.67 -9.56 -39.72
N LYS A 184 -14.25 -9.17 -38.52
CA LYS A 184 -12.87 -9.41 -38.08
C LYS A 184 -12.65 -10.91 -38.13
N TRP A 185 -11.45 -11.36 -38.48
CA TRP A 185 -11.14 -12.80 -38.53
C TRP A 185 -11.42 -13.51 -37.19
N TYR A 186 -11.30 -12.77 -36.09
CA TYR A 186 -11.70 -13.25 -34.79
C TYR A 186 -13.20 -13.45 -34.69
N ASP A 187 -14.06 -12.66 -35.34
CA ASP A 187 -15.51 -12.53 -35.13
C ASP A 187 -16.33 -13.81 -35.41
N ASP A 188 -15.73 -14.80 -36.07
CA ASP A 188 -16.30 -16.14 -36.29
C ASP A 188 -15.72 -17.23 -35.37
N VAL A 189 -15.56 -16.93 -34.08
CA VAL A 189 -15.05 -17.87 -33.08
C VAL A 189 -16.11 -18.05 -32.00
N VAL A 190 -16.40 -19.31 -31.69
CA VAL A 190 -17.44 -19.71 -30.73
C VAL A 190 -17.14 -19.31 -29.28
N PHE A 191 -15.90 -18.95 -28.96
CA PHE A 191 -15.48 -18.49 -27.64
C PHE A 191 -14.84 -17.10 -27.69
N ARG A 192 -15.25 -16.24 -26.76
CA ARG A 192 -14.77 -14.85 -26.63
C ARG A 192 -14.18 -14.63 -25.24
N ASN A 193 -13.01 -13.99 -25.17
CA ASN A 193 -12.51 -13.36 -23.95
C ASN A 193 -12.52 -14.24 -22.69
N GLN A 194 -12.21 -15.54 -22.81
CA GLN A 194 -12.33 -16.53 -21.71
C GLN A 194 -11.46 -16.20 -20.48
N ALA A 195 -10.31 -15.56 -20.69
CA ALA A 195 -9.37 -15.19 -19.63
C ALA A 195 -9.46 -13.69 -19.24
N LYS A 196 -10.52 -12.99 -19.65
CA LYS A 196 -10.64 -11.56 -19.35
C LYS A 196 -10.83 -11.35 -17.85
N GLY A 197 -9.79 -10.81 -17.20
CA GLY A 197 -9.76 -10.58 -15.75
C GLY A 197 -9.07 -11.69 -14.94
N ALA A 198 -8.56 -12.73 -15.58
CA ALA A 198 -7.71 -13.71 -14.91
C ALA A 198 -6.42 -13.01 -14.42
N PRO A 199 -5.96 -13.26 -13.18
CA PRO A 199 -4.72 -12.67 -12.70
C PRO A 199 -3.55 -13.23 -13.52
N GLU A 200 -2.78 -12.35 -14.19
CA GLU A 200 -1.63 -12.74 -15.02
C GLU A 200 -0.55 -13.49 -14.22
N LYS A 201 -0.50 -13.29 -12.91
CA LYS A 201 0.46 -13.93 -11.99
C LYS A 201 -0.28 -14.55 -10.83
N ALA A 202 0.11 -15.78 -10.49
CA ALA A 202 -0.36 -16.42 -9.27
C ALA A 202 -0.01 -15.52 -8.07
N THR A 203 -0.99 -15.32 -7.19
CA THR A 203 -0.80 -14.59 -5.94
C THR A 203 0.33 -15.21 -5.13
N LYS A 204 1.29 -14.40 -4.68
CA LYS A 204 2.37 -14.87 -3.81
C LYS A 204 1.75 -15.31 -2.47
N ARG A 205 1.70 -16.62 -2.24
CA ARG A 205 1.16 -17.22 -1.01
C ARG A 205 2.16 -18.25 -0.51
N PHE A 206 2.26 -18.36 0.81
CA PHE A 206 2.99 -19.44 1.45
C PHE A 206 1.98 -20.38 2.11
N ILE A 207 2.13 -21.68 1.86
CA ILE A 207 1.29 -22.72 2.43
C ILE A 207 2.22 -23.65 3.21
N ASN A 208 1.99 -23.77 4.52
CA ASN A 208 2.70 -24.71 5.37
C ASN A 208 2.16 -26.14 5.19
N ASP A 209 2.28 -26.66 3.96
CA ASP A 209 1.87 -28.00 3.57
C ASP A 209 2.77 -28.48 2.45
N THR A 210 3.41 -29.64 2.64
CA THR A 210 4.36 -30.20 1.67
C THR A 210 3.73 -30.67 0.36
N ILE A 211 2.45 -31.02 0.33
CA ILE A 211 1.78 -31.55 -0.87
C ILE A 211 0.88 -30.52 -1.55
N ARG A 212 0.29 -29.59 -0.78
CA ARG A 212 -0.59 -28.54 -1.33
C ARG A 212 0.14 -27.24 -1.63
N SER A 213 1.40 -27.11 -1.22
CA SER A 213 2.22 -25.96 -1.56
C SER A 213 2.29 -25.77 -3.08
N ASP A 214 2.24 -24.50 -3.51
CA ASP A 214 2.43 -24.12 -4.90
C ASP A 214 3.78 -24.61 -5.45
N PHE A 215 4.78 -24.80 -4.58
CA PHE A 215 6.05 -25.42 -4.95
C PHE A 215 5.86 -26.88 -5.37
N HIS A 216 5.14 -27.67 -4.58
CA HIS A 216 4.94 -29.09 -4.85
C HIS A 216 4.07 -29.29 -6.09
N ARG A 217 3.01 -28.49 -6.26
CA ARG A 217 2.18 -28.53 -7.47
C ARG A 217 3.02 -28.28 -8.74
N LYS A 218 3.83 -27.21 -8.75
CA LYS A 218 4.74 -26.91 -9.85
C LYS A 218 5.82 -27.97 -10.05
N PHE A 219 6.28 -28.60 -8.98
CA PHE A 219 7.23 -29.70 -9.06
C PHE A 219 6.60 -30.90 -9.77
N LEU A 220 5.40 -31.32 -9.36
CA LEU A 220 4.68 -32.42 -10.02
C LEU A 220 4.38 -32.08 -11.48
N ASP A 221 3.82 -30.90 -11.77
CA ASP A 221 3.54 -30.45 -13.15
C ASP A 221 4.79 -30.45 -14.06
N ARG A 222 5.98 -30.26 -13.48
CA ARG A 222 7.25 -30.23 -14.22
C ARG A 222 7.83 -31.63 -14.46
N TYR A 223 7.79 -32.50 -13.47
CA TYR A 223 8.49 -33.78 -13.49
C TYR A 223 7.58 -34.98 -13.77
N ILE A 224 6.28 -34.81 -13.68
CA ILE A 224 5.27 -35.81 -13.98
C ILE A 224 4.31 -35.19 -15.00
N LYS A 225 4.20 -35.84 -16.17
CA LYS A 225 3.44 -35.34 -17.32
C LYS A 225 2.21 -36.20 -17.57
#